data_AF-V4YI48-F1
#
_entry.id   AF-V4YI48-F1
#
_cell.length_a   1.000
_cell.length_b   1.000
_cell.length_c   1.000
_cell.angle_alpha   90.00
_cell.angle_beta   90.00
_cell.angle_gamma   90.00
#
_symmetry.space_group_name_H-M   'P 1'
#
loop_
_entity.id
_entity.type
_entity.pdbx_description
1 polymer ?
#
loop_
_entity_poly.entity_id
_entity_poly.type
_entity_poly.pdbx_seq_one_letter_code
_entity_poly.pdbx_strand_id
1 'polypeptide(L)'
;MHEGAKKLMQLLEEDTVAILDSQLNEEQKVQVKALGIPVMLCSTAGVRDFHEWYRDALFVLLRHLINNPSPAHGYKFFTNPFWTRPITGAEEGLFAFITLNHLSRRLGEDPARCMIDEYGVKHCRNDLAGVVEVGGASAQIVFPLQEGTVLPSSVRAVNLQRERLLPERYPSADVVSVSFMQLGMASSAGLFLKELCSNDEFLQGGICSNPCLFKGFQQSCSAGEVEVRPDGSASVNEDVRKNRLKPLATYCSVHNPEISFK
;
A
#
# COMPACT_ATOMS: atom_id res chain seq x y z
N MET A 1 -14.54 14.42 14.28
CA MET A 1 -14.20 13.67 13.04
C MET A 1 -14.48 14.49 11.79
N HIS A 2 -15.72 14.97 11.59
CA HIS A 2 -16.10 15.77 10.41
C HIS A 2 -15.21 17.00 10.17
N GLU A 3 -15.03 17.88 11.15
CA GLU A 3 -14.23 19.10 10.98
C GLU A 3 -12.75 18.83 10.69
N GLY A 4 -12.21 17.72 11.22
CA GLY A 4 -10.85 17.28 10.93
C GLY A 4 -10.70 16.78 9.48
N ALA A 5 -11.67 15.97 9.02
CA ALA A 5 -11.71 15.50 7.65
C ALA A 5 -11.88 16.66 6.66
N LYS A 6 -12.75 17.63 6.97
CA LYS A 6 -12.97 18.82 6.13
C LYS A 6 -11.69 19.64 5.97
N LYS A 7 -10.96 19.92 7.06
CA LYS A 7 -9.69 20.64 7.01
C LYS A 7 -8.66 19.94 6.10
N LEU A 8 -8.52 18.62 6.22
CA LEU A 8 -7.61 17.86 5.37
C LEU A 8 -8.05 17.90 3.90
N MET A 9 -9.34 17.69 3.62
CA MET A 9 -9.85 17.67 2.26
C MET A 9 -9.76 19.03 1.57
N GLN A 10 -9.93 20.13 2.31
CA GLN A 10 -9.73 21.48 1.77
C GLN A 10 -8.28 21.71 1.32
N LEU A 11 -7.31 21.28 2.13
CA LEU A 11 -5.89 21.37 1.74
C LEU A 11 -5.58 20.54 0.49
N LEU A 12 -6.12 19.31 0.42
CA LEU A 12 -5.94 18.44 -0.75
C LEU A 12 -6.62 18.99 -2.01
N GLU A 13 -7.80 19.60 -1.86
CA GLU A 13 -8.51 20.26 -2.94
C GLU A 13 -7.74 21.48 -3.46
N GLU A 14 -7.29 22.37 -2.57
CA GLU A 14 -6.49 23.55 -2.92
C GLU A 14 -5.20 23.16 -3.64
N ASP A 15 -4.47 22.16 -3.14
CA ASP A 15 -3.24 21.66 -3.76
C ASP A 15 -3.51 21.04 -5.14
N THR A 16 -4.57 20.24 -5.28
CA THR A 16 -4.95 19.64 -6.56
C THR A 16 -5.30 20.71 -7.60
N VAL A 17 -6.05 21.73 -7.20
CA VAL A 17 -6.41 22.87 -8.06
C VAL A 17 -5.16 23.64 -8.49
N ALA A 18 -4.23 23.90 -7.57
CA ALA A 18 -2.97 24.58 -7.89
C ALA A 18 -2.13 23.81 -8.93
N ILE A 19 -2.09 22.47 -8.83
CA ILE A 19 -1.43 21.62 -9.83
C ILE A 19 -2.14 21.70 -11.19
N LEU A 20 -3.48 21.59 -11.22
CA LEU A 20 -4.24 21.68 -12.47
C LEU A 20 -4.06 23.04 -13.14
N ASP A 21 -4.10 24.12 -12.38
CA ASP A 21 -3.99 25.48 -12.91
C ASP A 21 -2.59 25.80 -13.44
N SER A 22 -1.55 25.20 -12.87
CA SER A 22 -0.16 25.38 -13.31
C SER A 22 0.23 24.49 -14.48
N GLN A 23 -0.37 23.31 -14.63
CA GLN A 23 0.02 22.32 -15.65
C GLN A 23 -0.86 22.32 -16.90
N LEU A 24 -2.10 22.81 -16.82
CA LEU A 24 -3.02 22.82 -17.96
C LEU A 24 -3.04 24.19 -18.65
N ASN A 25 -3.02 24.17 -19.97
CA ASN A 25 -3.35 25.36 -20.75
C ASN A 25 -4.87 25.62 -20.78
N GLU A 26 -5.28 26.79 -21.27
CA GLU A 26 -6.70 27.20 -21.24
C GLU A 26 -7.63 26.27 -22.02
N GLU A 27 -7.19 25.72 -23.16
CA GLU A 27 -8.00 24.76 -23.94
C GLU A 27 -8.20 23.46 -23.17
N GLN A 28 -7.16 22.96 -22.51
CA GLN A 28 -7.22 21.77 -21.66
C GLN A 28 -8.11 22.02 -20.44
N LYS A 29 -8.02 23.20 -19.80
CA LYS A 29 -8.90 23.55 -18.67
C LYS A 29 -10.37 23.49 -19.05
N VAL A 30 -10.74 24.01 -20.21
CA VAL A 30 -12.13 23.95 -20.71
C VAL A 30 -12.60 22.50 -20.82
N GLN A 31 -11.79 21.62 -21.43
CA GLN A 31 -12.12 20.21 -21.59
C GLN A 31 -12.24 19.49 -20.23
N VAL A 32 -11.25 19.66 -19.36
CA VAL A 32 -11.20 19.01 -18.03
C VAL A 32 -12.37 19.44 -17.15
N LYS A 33 -12.71 20.75 -17.13
CA LYS A 33 -13.87 21.26 -16.36
C LYS A 33 -15.21 20.74 -16.92
N ALA A 34 -15.29 20.51 -18.23
CA ALA A 34 -16.52 20.01 -18.88
C ALA A 34 -16.77 18.53 -18.58
N LEU A 35 -15.73 17.69 -18.65
CA LEU A 35 -15.84 16.23 -18.48
C LEU A 35 -16.05 15.79 -17.03
N GLY A 36 -15.58 16.59 -16.07
CA GLY A 36 -15.52 16.21 -14.66
C GLY A 36 -14.29 15.36 -14.35
N ILE A 37 -13.88 15.35 -13.08
CA ILE A 37 -12.63 14.74 -12.63
C ILE A 37 -12.94 13.64 -11.61
N PRO A 38 -12.83 12.35 -12.01
CA PRO A 38 -12.88 11.23 -11.10
C PRO A 38 -11.77 11.29 -10.04
N VAL A 39 -12.14 11.21 -8.77
CA VAL A 39 -11.20 11.15 -7.64
C VAL A 39 -11.25 9.76 -7.02
N MET A 40 -10.09 9.12 -6.89
CA MET A 40 -9.91 7.81 -6.25
C MET A 40 -9.03 7.97 -5.01
N LEU A 41 -9.64 8.11 -3.83
CA LEU A 41 -8.91 8.22 -2.57
C LEU A 41 -8.82 6.84 -1.91
N CYS A 42 -7.62 6.27 -1.91
CA CYS A 42 -7.35 4.96 -1.32
C CYS A 42 -6.46 5.10 -0.07
N SER A 43 -6.96 4.69 1.11
CA SER A 43 -6.08 4.58 2.28
C SER A 43 -5.35 3.24 2.28
N THR A 44 -4.04 3.26 2.50
CA THR A 44 -3.22 2.04 2.63
C THR A 44 -3.11 1.63 4.11
N ALA A 45 -1.93 1.72 4.72
CA ALA A 45 -1.69 1.34 6.12
C ALA A 45 -2.13 2.42 7.13
N GLY A 46 -1.98 2.14 8.42
CA GLY A 46 -2.25 3.09 9.52
C GLY A 46 -3.71 3.18 9.95
N VAL A 47 -4.65 3.20 9.00
CA VAL A 47 -6.10 3.21 9.30
C VAL A 47 -6.69 1.78 9.35
N ARG A 48 -5.89 0.75 9.05
CA ARG A 48 -6.31 -0.66 9.05
C ARG A 48 -6.68 -1.17 10.44
N ASP A 49 -6.01 -0.65 11.48
CA ASP A 49 -6.08 -1.19 12.85
C ASP A 49 -7.20 -0.57 13.70
N PHE A 50 -8.14 0.16 13.10
CA PHE A 50 -9.34 0.65 13.78
C PHE A 50 -10.47 -0.39 13.65
N HIS A 51 -10.67 -1.20 14.69
CA HIS A 51 -11.57 -2.37 14.68
C HIS A 51 -13.07 -2.05 14.91
N GLU A 52 -13.52 -0.85 14.56
CA GLU A 52 -14.87 -0.34 14.86
C GLU A 52 -15.41 0.46 13.65
N TRP A 53 -16.57 1.11 13.82
CA TRP A 53 -17.22 1.93 12.80
C TRP A 53 -16.43 3.17 12.33
N TYR A 54 -15.33 3.53 13.01
CA TYR A 54 -14.61 4.80 12.79
C TYR A 54 -14.12 4.96 11.35
N ARG A 55 -13.46 3.94 10.79
CA ARG A 55 -12.90 3.99 9.45
C ARG A 55 -14.00 4.14 8.40
N ASP A 56 -15.05 3.35 8.53
CA ASP A 56 -16.10 3.29 7.52
C ASP A 56 -16.93 4.60 7.54
N ALA A 57 -17.23 5.14 8.73
CA ALA A 57 -17.85 6.45 8.87
C ALA A 57 -16.96 7.58 8.34
N LEU A 58 -15.65 7.54 8.60
CA LEU A 58 -14.71 8.51 8.02
C LEU A 58 -14.76 8.49 6.49
N PHE A 59 -14.78 7.30 5.87
CA PHE A 59 -14.86 7.19 4.41
C PHE A 59 -16.19 7.67 3.83
N VAL A 60 -17.30 7.55 4.55
CA VAL A 60 -18.57 8.20 4.18
C VAL A 60 -18.41 9.73 4.15
N LEU A 61 -17.80 10.30 5.20
CA LEU A 61 -17.55 11.74 5.29
C LEU A 61 -16.60 12.23 4.18
N LEU A 62 -15.51 11.51 3.93
CA LEU A 62 -14.54 11.85 2.88
C LEU A 62 -15.19 11.88 1.49
N ARG A 63 -16.01 10.86 1.17
CA ARG A 63 -16.75 10.84 -0.11
C ARG A 63 -17.74 11.99 -0.22
N HIS A 64 -18.43 12.33 0.87
CA HIS A 64 -19.33 13.48 0.87
C HIS A 64 -18.56 14.78 0.60
N LEU A 65 -17.41 15.00 1.21
CA LEU A 65 -16.57 16.18 0.99
C LEU A 65 -16.06 16.26 -0.45
N ILE A 66 -15.54 15.17 -1.01
CA ILE A 66 -15.07 15.12 -2.41
C ILE A 66 -16.18 15.44 -3.41
N ASN A 67 -17.41 14.99 -3.13
CA ASN A 67 -18.58 15.24 -3.98
C ASN A 67 -19.19 16.64 -3.82
N ASN A 68 -18.66 17.47 -2.93
CA ASN A 68 -19.10 18.86 -2.73
C ASN A 68 -17.89 19.82 -2.83
N PRO A 69 -17.21 19.88 -3.99
CA PRO A 69 -16.07 20.76 -4.18
C PRO A 69 -16.48 22.24 -4.21
N SER A 70 -15.51 23.13 -4.04
CA SER A 70 -15.73 24.57 -4.14
C SER A 70 -16.17 24.96 -5.56
N PRO A 71 -17.31 25.66 -5.74
CA PRO A 71 -17.76 26.05 -7.07
C PRO A 71 -16.84 27.11 -7.71
N ALA A 72 -15.99 27.78 -6.93
CA ALA A 72 -15.20 28.92 -7.38
C ALA A 72 -14.14 28.56 -8.45
N HIS A 73 -13.52 27.38 -8.37
CA HIS A 73 -12.49 26.95 -9.34
C HIS A 73 -13.07 26.30 -10.61
N GLY A 74 -14.34 25.88 -10.58
CA GLY A 74 -15.04 25.29 -11.73
C GLY A 74 -14.67 23.84 -12.07
N TYR A 75 -13.62 23.27 -11.47
CA TYR A 75 -13.34 21.83 -11.55
C TYR A 75 -14.41 21.00 -10.83
N LYS A 76 -15.04 20.07 -11.55
CA LYS A 76 -16.08 19.18 -11.03
C LYS A 76 -15.46 17.88 -10.50
N PHE A 77 -14.89 17.93 -9.30
CA PHE A 77 -14.41 16.74 -8.60
C PHE A 77 -15.58 15.89 -8.14
N PHE A 78 -15.46 14.56 -8.28
CA PHE A 78 -16.46 13.62 -7.80
C PHE A 78 -15.86 12.23 -7.54
N THR A 79 -16.54 11.46 -6.69
CA THR A 79 -16.14 10.09 -6.34
C THR A 79 -17.34 9.21 -5.99
N ASN A 80 -17.09 7.92 -5.82
CA ASN A 80 -18.07 6.94 -5.40
C ASN A 80 -17.43 5.87 -4.48
N PRO A 81 -18.23 4.98 -3.85
CA PRO A 81 -17.71 3.96 -2.93
C PRO A 81 -16.76 2.92 -3.55
N PHE A 82 -16.76 2.75 -4.88
CA PHE A 82 -15.85 1.82 -5.56
C PHE A 82 -14.45 2.42 -5.73
N TRP A 83 -14.38 3.74 -5.91
CA TRP A 83 -13.14 4.49 -6.13
C TRP A 83 -12.49 4.97 -4.84
N THR A 84 -13.29 5.45 -3.89
CA THR A 84 -12.78 5.95 -2.61
C THR A 84 -13.10 4.98 -1.48
N ARG A 85 -12.10 4.15 -1.16
CA ARG A 85 -12.18 3.05 -0.20
C ARG A 85 -10.80 2.70 0.39
N PRO A 86 -10.74 2.05 1.56
CA PRO A 86 -9.50 1.41 1.99
C PRO A 86 -9.07 0.29 1.03
N ILE A 87 -7.76 0.11 0.90
CA ILE A 87 -7.16 -1.03 0.18
C ILE A 87 -6.22 -1.81 1.10
N THR A 88 -6.22 -3.13 0.95
CA THR A 88 -5.32 -4.03 1.67
C THR A 88 -3.89 -3.95 1.13
N GLY A 89 -2.91 -4.46 1.87
CA GLY A 89 -1.53 -4.54 1.39
C GLY A 89 -1.37 -5.46 0.17
N ALA A 90 -2.22 -6.49 0.05
CA ALA A 90 -2.22 -7.38 -1.12
C ALA A 90 -2.78 -6.67 -2.37
N GLU A 91 -3.89 -5.92 -2.23
CA GLU A 91 -4.41 -5.09 -3.32
C GLU A 91 -3.40 -4.03 -3.78
N GLU A 92 -2.73 -3.36 -2.83
CA GLU A 92 -1.64 -2.40 -3.11
C GLU A 92 -0.56 -3.04 -4.01
N GLY A 93 -0.16 -4.28 -3.73
CA GLY A 93 0.80 -5.03 -4.56
C GLY A 93 0.26 -5.40 -5.95
N LEU A 94 -1.02 -5.76 -6.06
CA LEU A 94 -1.65 -6.05 -7.34
C LEU A 94 -1.76 -4.78 -8.21
N PHE A 95 -2.07 -3.63 -7.62
CA PHE A 95 -2.06 -2.34 -8.33
C PHE A 95 -0.65 -1.93 -8.77
N ALA A 96 0.37 -2.13 -7.93
CA ALA A 96 1.77 -1.92 -8.32
C ALA A 96 2.19 -2.82 -9.49
N PHE A 97 1.78 -4.10 -9.47
CA PHE A 97 2.04 -5.05 -10.54
C PHE A 97 1.40 -4.63 -11.87
N ILE A 98 0.13 -4.20 -11.85
CA ILE A 98 -0.57 -3.68 -13.03
C ILE A 98 0.13 -2.42 -13.55
N THR A 99 0.51 -1.50 -12.64
CA THR A 99 1.20 -0.25 -12.98
C THR A 99 2.53 -0.52 -13.69
N LEU A 100 3.39 -1.36 -13.10
CA LEU A 100 4.67 -1.75 -13.70
C LEU A 100 4.48 -2.31 -15.12
N ASN A 101 3.56 -3.26 -15.27
CA ASN A 101 3.37 -3.97 -16.53
C ASN A 101 2.69 -3.11 -17.60
N HIS A 102 1.78 -2.21 -17.21
CA HIS A 102 1.17 -1.24 -18.11
C HIS A 102 2.23 -0.26 -18.65
N LEU A 103 2.99 0.38 -17.75
CA LEU A 103 4.02 1.35 -18.12
C LEU A 103 5.17 0.71 -18.92
N SER A 104 5.48 -0.57 -18.65
CA SER A 104 6.47 -1.34 -19.40
C SER A 104 5.96 -1.89 -20.73
N ARG A 105 4.69 -1.61 -21.10
CA ARG A 105 4.02 -2.14 -22.31
C ARG A 105 4.00 -3.67 -22.39
N ARG A 106 4.02 -4.33 -21.23
CA ARG A 106 3.91 -5.79 -21.08
C ARG A 106 2.46 -6.23 -20.92
N LEU A 107 1.63 -5.37 -20.35
CA LEU A 107 0.19 -5.58 -20.20
C LEU A 107 -0.57 -4.91 -21.36
N GLY A 108 -1.23 -5.72 -22.18
CA GLY A 108 -2.03 -5.28 -23.32
C GLY A 108 -2.98 -6.38 -23.79
N GLU A 109 -3.88 -6.05 -24.72
CA GLU A 109 -4.80 -7.03 -25.32
C GLU A 109 -4.05 -8.04 -26.20
N ASP A 110 -2.94 -7.61 -26.83
CA ASP A 110 -2.08 -8.49 -27.61
C ASP A 110 -1.19 -9.35 -26.69
N PRO A 111 -1.29 -10.69 -26.76
CA PRO A 111 -0.44 -11.58 -25.99
C PRO A 111 0.98 -11.64 -26.57
N ALA A 112 1.98 -11.79 -25.70
CA ALA A 112 3.36 -11.98 -26.12
C ALA A 112 3.61 -13.40 -26.66
N ARG A 113 2.91 -14.40 -26.12
CA ARG A 113 3.00 -15.80 -26.54
C ARG A 113 1.66 -16.50 -26.38
N CYS A 114 1.38 -17.42 -27.30
CA CYS A 114 0.30 -18.38 -27.16
C CYS A 114 0.86 -19.80 -27.31
N MET A 115 0.37 -20.72 -26.50
CA MET A 115 0.73 -22.14 -26.54
C MET A 115 -0.52 -22.97 -26.71
N ILE A 116 -0.36 -24.16 -27.27
CA ILE A 116 -1.43 -25.14 -27.39
C ILE A 116 -1.19 -26.16 -26.29
N ASP A 117 -2.18 -26.39 -25.44
CA ASP A 117 -2.09 -27.39 -24.38
C ASP A 117 -2.25 -28.83 -24.92
N GLU A 118 -2.17 -29.81 -24.02
CA GLU A 118 -2.33 -31.23 -24.32
C GLU A 118 -3.71 -31.58 -24.92
N TYR A 119 -4.70 -30.70 -24.76
CA TYR A 119 -6.07 -30.86 -25.27
C TYR A 119 -6.31 -30.12 -26.59
N GLY A 120 -5.27 -29.50 -27.17
CA GLY A 120 -5.39 -28.73 -28.41
C GLY A 120 -5.98 -27.32 -28.23
N VAL A 121 -6.11 -26.83 -27.00
CA VAL A 121 -6.66 -25.49 -26.69
C VAL A 121 -5.54 -24.46 -26.67
N LYS A 122 -5.75 -23.34 -27.39
CA LYS A 122 -4.81 -22.23 -27.45
C LYS A 122 -4.93 -21.34 -26.20
N HIS A 123 -3.91 -21.31 -25.37
CA HIS A 123 -3.76 -20.42 -24.23
C HIS A 123 -2.79 -19.30 -24.55
N CYS A 124 -3.26 -18.06 -24.43
CA CYS A 124 -2.45 -16.86 -24.68
C CYS A 124 -2.13 -16.15 -23.36
N ARG A 125 -0.89 -15.67 -23.21
CA ARG A 125 -0.42 -14.92 -22.05
C ARG A 125 0.48 -13.76 -22.46
N ASN A 126 0.47 -12.69 -21.67
CA ASN A 126 1.47 -11.63 -21.73
C ASN A 126 2.77 -12.07 -21.04
N ASP A 127 3.90 -11.52 -21.48
CA ASP A 127 5.20 -11.67 -20.80
C ASP A 127 5.29 -10.64 -19.66
N LEU A 128 4.54 -10.88 -18.58
CA LEU A 128 4.45 -9.98 -17.43
C LEU A 128 5.70 -10.06 -16.55
N ALA A 129 6.20 -8.91 -16.12
CA ALA A 129 7.29 -8.81 -15.14
C ALA A 129 6.74 -8.88 -13.71
N GLY A 130 7.48 -9.55 -12.83
CA GLY A 130 7.21 -9.50 -11.38
C GLY A 130 7.66 -8.18 -10.76
N VAL A 131 7.03 -7.82 -9.64
CA VAL A 131 7.37 -6.66 -8.82
C VAL A 131 7.65 -7.09 -7.37
N VAL A 132 8.69 -6.50 -6.79
CA VAL A 132 8.97 -6.55 -5.35
C VAL A 132 9.03 -5.10 -4.88
N GLU A 133 8.07 -4.70 -4.05
CA GLU A 133 7.97 -3.35 -3.52
C GLU A 133 8.10 -3.39 -2.01
N VAL A 134 9.04 -2.63 -1.44
CA VAL A 134 9.24 -2.54 0.01
C VAL A 134 8.86 -1.14 0.46
N GLY A 135 7.62 -1.00 0.92
CA GLY A 135 7.07 0.27 1.42
C GLY A 135 7.35 0.49 2.90
N GLY A 136 6.82 1.60 3.44
CA GLY A 136 6.97 1.94 4.85
C GLY A 136 6.33 0.93 5.81
N ALA A 137 5.14 0.44 5.46
CA ALA A 137 4.32 -0.40 6.35
C ALA A 137 4.35 -1.90 6.03
N SER A 138 4.62 -2.28 4.78
CA SER A 138 4.66 -3.66 4.31
C SER A 138 5.58 -3.82 3.10
N ALA A 139 5.93 -5.06 2.77
CA ALA A 139 6.53 -5.42 1.49
C ALA A 139 5.57 -6.29 0.68
N GLN A 140 5.50 -6.04 -0.62
CA GLN A 140 4.66 -6.74 -1.58
C GLN A 140 5.52 -7.48 -2.60
N ILE A 141 5.12 -8.71 -2.92
CA ILE A 141 5.75 -9.53 -3.96
C ILE A 141 4.63 -10.06 -4.85
N VAL A 142 4.63 -9.65 -6.12
CA VAL A 142 3.64 -10.10 -7.10
C VAL A 142 4.34 -10.47 -8.41
N PHE A 143 4.15 -11.71 -8.87
CA PHE A 143 4.75 -12.18 -10.12
C PHE A 143 3.84 -13.24 -10.80
N PRO A 144 3.90 -13.39 -12.13
CA PRO A 144 3.10 -14.40 -12.83
C PRO A 144 3.48 -15.80 -12.36
N LEU A 145 2.47 -16.67 -12.23
CA LEU A 145 2.69 -18.08 -11.92
C LEU A 145 3.54 -18.72 -13.02
N GLN A 146 4.58 -19.45 -12.61
CA GLN A 146 5.42 -20.20 -13.53
C GLN A 146 4.59 -21.29 -14.23
N GLU A 147 4.71 -21.36 -15.55
CA GLU A 147 3.98 -22.32 -16.37
C GLU A 147 4.24 -23.79 -15.95
N GLY A 148 3.19 -24.60 -15.90
CA GLY A 148 3.26 -26.01 -15.49
C GLY A 148 3.45 -26.23 -13.98
N THR A 149 3.47 -25.18 -13.16
CA THR A 149 3.70 -25.31 -11.72
C THR A 149 2.46 -25.79 -10.99
N VAL A 150 2.64 -26.85 -10.19
CA VAL A 150 1.64 -27.33 -9.23
C VAL A 150 1.92 -26.70 -7.87
N LEU A 151 1.03 -25.82 -7.42
CA LEU A 151 1.14 -25.16 -6.11
C LEU A 151 0.80 -26.12 -4.97
N PRO A 152 1.42 -25.98 -3.78
CA PRO A 152 0.95 -26.62 -2.56
C PRO A 152 -0.53 -26.29 -2.30
N SER A 153 -1.31 -27.25 -1.80
CA SER A 153 -2.77 -27.11 -1.64
C SER A 153 -3.22 -25.99 -0.69
N SER A 154 -2.35 -25.54 0.21
CA SER A 154 -2.61 -24.45 1.15
C SER A 154 -2.46 -23.06 0.54
N VAL A 155 -1.94 -22.94 -0.69
CA VAL A 155 -1.78 -21.67 -1.39
C VAL A 155 -2.47 -21.70 -2.75
N ARG A 156 -2.83 -20.53 -3.28
CA ARG A 156 -3.51 -20.40 -4.57
C ARG A 156 -2.92 -19.28 -5.39
N ALA A 157 -3.00 -19.43 -6.72
CA ALA A 157 -2.81 -18.31 -7.62
C ALA A 157 -4.02 -17.36 -7.58
N VAL A 158 -3.74 -16.07 -7.61
CA VAL A 158 -4.74 -15.01 -7.77
C VAL A 158 -4.91 -14.77 -9.27
N ASN A 159 -6.12 -14.93 -9.78
CA ASN A 159 -6.41 -14.68 -11.19
C ASN A 159 -7.00 -13.27 -11.33
N LEU A 160 -6.35 -12.39 -12.10
CA LEU A 160 -6.71 -10.96 -12.13
C LEU A 160 -8.08 -10.69 -12.76
N GLN A 161 -8.53 -11.52 -13.70
CA GLN A 161 -9.86 -11.44 -14.30
C GLN A 161 -10.94 -11.84 -13.28
N ARG A 162 -10.74 -12.97 -12.59
CA ARG A 162 -11.66 -13.47 -11.56
C ARG A 162 -11.85 -12.48 -10.41
N GLU A 163 -10.78 -11.81 -9.99
CA GLU A 163 -10.84 -10.75 -8.96
C GLU A 163 -11.26 -9.38 -9.53
N ARG A 164 -11.64 -9.30 -10.82
CA ARG A 164 -12.10 -8.09 -11.53
C ARG A 164 -11.11 -6.93 -11.56
N LEU A 165 -9.82 -7.23 -11.56
CA LEU A 165 -8.74 -6.24 -11.69
C LEU A 165 -8.35 -6.03 -13.16
N LEU A 166 -8.50 -7.04 -14.00
CA LEU A 166 -8.35 -6.94 -15.46
C LEU A 166 -9.62 -7.41 -16.18
N PRO A 167 -9.97 -6.83 -17.33
CA PRO A 167 -11.10 -7.28 -18.12
C PRO A 167 -10.78 -8.56 -18.91
N GLU A 168 -11.80 -9.34 -19.23
CA GLU A 168 -11.69 -10.65 -19.93
C GLU A 168 -11.04 -10.60 -21.31
N ARG A 169 -11.01 -9.42 -21.95
CA ARG A 169 -10.34 -9.23 -23.25
C ARG A 169 -8.81 -9.30 -23.15
N TYR A 170 -8.25 -9.15 -21.94
CA TYR A 170 -6.81 -9.30 -21.71
C TYR A 170 -6.47 -10.78 -21.51
N PRO A 171 -5.29 -11.24 -21.96
CA PRO A 171 -4.80 -12.57 -21.68
C PRO A 171 -4.85 -12.94 -20.19
N SER A 172 -5.16 -14.20 -19.87
CA SER A 172 -5.32 -14.65 -18.48
C SER A 172 -4.04 -14.43 -17.67
N ALA A 173 -4.19 -13.76 -16.52
CA ALA A 173 -3.09 -13.43 -15.63
C ALA A 173 -3.29 -14.12 -14.27
N ASP A 174 -2.61 -15.25 -14.09
CA ASP A 174 -2.51 -15.95 -12.81
C ASP A 174 -1.22 -15.52 -12.12
N VAL A 175 -1.30 -15.00 -10.91
CA VAL A 175 -0.15 -14.45 -10.18
C VAL A 175 -0.03 -15.07 -8.79
N VAL A 176 1.22 -15.19 -8.32
CA VAL A 176 1.51 -15.28 -6.89
C VAL A 176 1.48 -13.86 -6.35
N SER A 177 0.71 -13.61 -5.28
CA SER A 177 0.59 -12.30 -4.65
C SER A 177 0.68 -12.46 -3.14
N VAL A 178 1.60 -11.73 -2.52
CA VAL A 178 1.77 -11.72 -1.07
C VAL A 178 2.14 -10.32 -0.57
N SER A 179 1.67 -9.99 0.63
CA SER A 179 1.98 -8.75 1.33
C SER A 179 2.33 -9.07 2.78
N PHE A 180 3.52 -8.63 3.19
CA PHE A 180 4.12 -8.93 4.49
C PHE A 180 4.32 -7.63 5.27
N MET A 181 3.50 -7.40 6.29
CA MET A 181 3.63 -6.22 7.16
C MET A 181 4.96 -6.18 7.90
N GLN A 182 5.46 -7.34 8.33
CA GLN A 182 6.72 -7.47 9.07
C GLN A 182 7.97 -7.10 8.27
N LEU A 183 7.86 -6.99 6.94
CA LEU A 183 8.97 -6.64 6.04
C LEU A 183 8.94 -5.16 5.59
N GLY A 184 7.92 -4.38 5.95
CA GLY A 184 7.92 -2.94 5.69
C GLY A 184 9.00 -2.22 6.49
N MET A 185 9.48 -1.07 6.01
CA MET A 185 10.61 -0.35 6.62
C MET A 185 10.41 -0.05 8.11
N ALA A 186 9.22 0.40 8.52
CA ALA A 186 8.94 0.73 9.93
C ALA A 186 8.82 -0.54 10.77
N SER A 187 7.94 -1.46 10.36
CA SER A 187 7.66 -2.70 11.09
C SER A 187 8.89 -3.60 11.21
N SER A 188 9.69 -3.74 10.15
CA SER A 188 10.91 -4.55 10.15
C SER A 188 11.95 -3.96 11.09
N ALA A 189 12.15 -2.64 11.11
CA ALA A 189 13.08 -2.00 12.03
C ALA A 189 12.66 -2.18 13.51
N GLY A 190 11.36 -2.10 13.81
CA GLY A 190 10.84 -2.38 15.15
C GLY A 190 11.02 -3.85 15.55
N LEU A 191 10.60 -4.78 14.69
CA LEU A 191 10.68 -6.21 14.95
C LEU A 191 12.13 -6.70 15.06
N PHE A 192 13.02 -6.19 14.20
CA PHE A 192 14.43 -6.51 14.23
C PHE A 192 15.08 -6.11 15.56
N LEU A 193 14.83 -4.90 16.06
CA LEU A 193 15.32 -4.48 17.38
C LEU A 193 14.73 -5.35 18.50
N LYS A 194 13.46 -5.73 18.40
CA LYS A 194 12.80 -6.57 19.40
C LYS A 194 13.45 -7.95 19.52
N GLU A 195 13.67 -8.61 18.40
CA GLU A 195 14.27 -9.95 18.34
C GLU A 195 15.77 -9.90 18.69
N LEU A 196 16.52 -9.03 18.01
CA LEU A 196 17.98 -8.94 18.17
C LEU A 196 18.37 -8.60 19.61
N CYS A 197 17.75 -7.58 20.19
CA CYS A 197 18.07 -7.12 21.54
C CYS A 197 17.43 -7.99 22.63
N SER A 198 16.78 -9.09 22.27
CA SER A 198 16.35 -10.14 23.21
C SER A 198 17.21 -11.39 23.14
N ASN A 199 18.17 -11.45 22.22
CA ASN A 199 19.13 -12.54 22.10
C ASN A 199 20.40 -12.23 22.92
N ASP A 200 20.77 -13.14 23.82
CA ASP A 200 21.92 -13.04 24.72
C ASP A 200 23.26 -12.86 23.97
N GLU A 201 23.36 -13.31 22.72
CA GLU A 201 24.52 -13.07 21.87
C GLU A 201 24.78 -11.57 21.67
N PHE A 202 23.70 -10.79 21.50
CA PHE A 202 23.78 -9.37 21.16
C PHE A 202 23.49 -8.45 22.35
N LEU A 203 22.74 -8.91 23.35
CA LEU A 203 22.44 -8.14 24.56
C LEU A 203 23.36 -8.56 25.73
N GLN A 204 24.31 -7.68 26.08
CA GLN A 204 25.22 -7.92 27.20
C GLN A 204 25.32 -6.68 28.09
N GLY A 205 25.10 -6.85 29.40
CA GLY A 205 25.21 -5.74 30.37
C GLY A 205 24.27 -4.56 30.09
N GLY A 206 23.09 -4.81 29.50
CA GLY A 206 22.12 -3.76 29.12
C GLY A 206 22.44 -3.02 27.82
N ILE A 207 23.49 -3.43 27.09
CA ILE A 207 23.88 -2.87 25.80
C ILE A 207 23.55 -3.89 24.70
N CYS A 208 22.71 -3.50 23.75
CA CYS A 208 22.43 -4.29 22.55
C CYS A 208 23.39 -3.92 21.42
N SER A 209 24.22 -4.87 21.00
CA SER A 209 25.22 -4.68 19.94
C SER A 209 24.61 -4.95 18.57
N ASN A 210 24.04 -3.92 17.93
CA ASN A 210 23.36 -4.04 16.64
C ASN A 210 24.35 -3.99 15.45
N PRO A 211 24.52 -5.10 14.68
CA PRO A 211 25.50 -5.16 13.59
C PRO A 211 25.07 -4.37 12.34
N CYS A 212 23.81 -3.94 12.24
CA CYS A 212 23.29 -3.16 11.12
C CYS A 212 23.47 -1.65 11.32
N LEU A 213 23.80 -1.19 12.55
CA LEU A 213 24.10 0.21 12.82
C LEU A 213 25.60 0.48 12.65
N PHE A 214 25.94 1.67 12.18
CA PHE A 214 27.34 2.06 12.00
C PHE A 214 28.09 2.10 13.33
N LYS A 215 29.39 1.78 13.29
CA LYS A 215 30.27 1.92 14.45
C LYS A 215 30.27 3.37 14.94
N GLY A 216 30.13 3.55 16.25
CA GLY A 216 30.05 4.87 16.89
C GLY A 216 28.64 5.46 16.95
N PHE A 217 27.65 4.85 16.30
CA PHE A 217 26.25 5.24 16.47
C PHE A 217 25.67 4.64 17.76
N GLN A 218 24.94 5.45 18.52
CA GLN A 218 24.28 5.03 19.76
C GLN A 218 22.89 5.65 19.84
N GLN A 219 21.93 4.91 20.39
CA GLN A 219 20.57 5.37 20.65
C GLN A 219 20.00 4.68 21.91
N SER A 220 18.91 5.21 22.46
CA SER A 220 18.13 4.52 23.48
C SER A 220 17.57 3.19 22.95
N CYS A 221 17.53 2.17 23.82
CA CYS A 221 17.11 0.81 23.48
C CYS A 221 15.57 0.67 23.46
N SER A 222 14.92 1.35 22.51
CA SER A 222 13.49 1.22 22.26
C SER A 222 13.20 1.21 20.74
N ALA A 223 11.99 0.78 20.37
CA ALA A 223 11.54 0.78 18.98
C ALA A 223 10.88 2.11 18.55
N GLY A 224 11.06 3.19 19.33
CA GLY A 224 10.61 4.53 18.97
C GLY A 224 11.16 5.02 17.63
N GLU A 225 10.44 5.95 16.98
CA GLU A 225 10.96 6.74 15.86
C GLU A 225 12.27 7.43 16.27
N VAL A 226 13.28 7.33 15.40
CA VAL A 226 14.62 7.90 15.65
C VAL A 226 14.76 9.18 14.83
N GLU A 227 15.15 10.26 15.50
CA GLU A 227 15.55 11.53 14.90
C GLU A 227 17.04 11.76 15.15
N VAL A 228 17.84 11.81 14.09
CA VAL A 228 19.24 12.24 14.18
C VAL A 228 19.26 13.76 14.16
N ARG A 229 19.62 14.36 15.29
CA ARG A 229 19.58 15.81 15.49
C ARG A 229 20.80 16.50 14.87
N PRO A 230 20.72 17.82 14.61
CA PRO A 230 21.86 18.58 14.07
C PRO A 230 23.12 18.58 14.95
N ASP A 231 22.99 18.29 16.25
CA ASP A 231 24.11 18.14 17.19
C ASP A 231 24.80 16.76 17.11
N GLY A 232 24.32 15.87 16.23
CA GLY A 232 24.83 14.52 16.03
C GLY A 232 24.22 13.47 16.95
N SER A 233 23.36 13.87 17.90
CA SER A 233 22.69 12.93 18.81
C SER A 233 21.51 12.20 18.14
N ALA A 234 21.27 10.95 18.51
CA ALA A 234 20.08 10.21 18.10
C ALA A 234 19.01 10.27 19.20
N SER A 235 17.93 10.99 18.94
CA SER A 235 16.77 11.10 19.82
C SER A 235 15.75 10.02 19.47
N VAL A 236 15.32 9.24 20.46
CA VAL A 236 14.29 8.20 20.28
C VAL A 236 12.98 8.66 20.90
N ASN A 237 11.90 8.62 20.13
CA ASN A 237 10.58 9.06 20.59
C ASN A 237 9.87 7.96 21.38
N GLU A 238 9.50 8.25 22.63
CA GLU A 238 8.87 7.31 23.55
C GLU A 238 7.33 7.35 23.54
N ASP A 239 6.68 8.21 22.72
CA ASP A 239 5.22 8.15 22.53
C ASP A 239 4.84 6.82 21.86
N VAL A 240 3.88 6.10 22.44
CA VAL A 240 3.37 4.82 21.92
C VAL A 240 2.93 4.93 20.46
N ARG A 241 2.36 6.07 20.05
CA ARG A 241 1.96 6.32 18.65
C ARG A 241 3.14 6.41 17.69
N LYS A 242 4.32 6.72 18.22
CA LYS A 242 5.59 6.84 17.49
C LYS A 242 6.48 5.62 17.65
N ASN A 243 5.96 4.55 18.25
CA ASN A 243 6.67 3.29 18.36
C ASN A 243 6.48 2.44 17.09
N ARG A 244 7.57 2.04 16.45
CA ARG A 244 7.58 1.26 15.21
C ARG A 244 7.02 -0.15 15.37
N LEU A 245 6.99 -0.70 16.58
CA LEU A 245 6.32 -1.96 16.89
C LEU A 245 4.80 -1.83 17.02
N LYS A 246 4.25 -0.62 17.12
CA LYS A 246 2.82 -0.43 17.38
C LYS A 246 1.92 -1.20 16.40
N PRO A 247 2.13 -1.19 15.07
CA PRO A 247 1.27 -1.93 14.14
C PRO A 247 1.28 -3.44 14.41
N LEU A 248 2.47 -4.04 14.52
CA LEU A 248 2.63 -5.46 14.83
C LEU A 248 2.07 -5.83 16.21
N ALA A 249 2.30 -5.00 17.23
CA ALA A 249 1.76 -5.22 18.56
C ALA A 249 0.23 -5.11 18.61
N THR A 250 -0.35 -4.22 17.79
CA THR A 250 -1.82 -4.09 17.67
C THR A 250 -2.40 -5.33 16.97
N TYR A 251 -1.74 -5.80 15.90
CA TYR A 251 -2.12 -7.02 15.20
C TYR A 251 -2.00 -8.27 16.09
N CYS A 252 -0.88 -8.46 16.79
CA CYS A 252 -0.58 -9.59 17.67
C CYS A 252 -1.25 -9.47 19.06
N SER A 253 -2.50 -9.03 19.10
CA SER A 253 -3.30 -8.95 20.32
C SER A 253 -4.27 -10.11 20.41
N VAL A 254 -4.50 -10.65 21.61
CA VAL A 254 -5.57 -11.64 21.86
C VAL A 254 -6.97 -11.10 21.57
N HIS A 255 -7.11 -9.77 21.48
CA HIS A 255 -8.35 -9.10 21.09
C HIS A 255 -8.52 -9.00 19.57
N ASN A 256 -7.48 -9.27 18.76
CA ASN A 256 -7.61 -9.33 17.31
C ASN A 256 -8.25 -10.68 16.91
N PRO A 257 -9.43 -10.70 16.26
CA PRO A 257 -10.06 -11.93 15.79
C PRO A 257 -9.17 -12.74 14.85
N GLU A 258 -8.26 -12.11 14.10
CA GLU A 258 -7.33 -12.84 13.23
C GLU A 258 -6.31 -13.69 14.01
N ILE A 259 -6.11 -13.40 15.29
CA ILE A 259 -5.28 -14.17 16.22
C ILE A 259 -6.12 -15.16 17.02
N SER A 260 -7.24 -14.72 17.60
CA SER A 260 -8.02 -15.53 18.55
C SER A 260 -8.85 -16.65 17.91
N PHE A 261 -9.05 -16.61 16.58
CA PHE A 261 -9.71 -17.69 15.83
C PHE A 261 -8.78 -18.87 15.49
N LYS A 262 -7.52 -18.85 15.95
CA LYS A 262 -6.58 -19.99 15.88
C LYS A 262 -6.62 -20.81 17.17
#